data_AF-A0ABD1XFG9-F1
#
_entry.id   AF-A0ABD1XFG9-F1
#
_cell.length_a   1.000
_cell.length_b   1.000
_cell.length_c   1.000
_cell.angle_alpha   90.00
_cell.angle_beta   90.00
_cell.angle_gamma   90.00
#
_symmetry.space_group_name_H-M   'P 1'
#
loop_
_entity.id
_entity.type
_entity.pdbx_description
1 polymer ?
#
loop_
_entity_poly.entity_id
_entity_poly.type
_entity_poly.pdbx_seq_one_letter_code
_entity_poly.pdbx_strand_id
1 'polypeptide(L)'
;MALTIAKEDGLEKNESPQLLNSLELSATSSVAKAGSSEAQEAEPGENDGLLELLKLISNQSPKDTQEKAAKELADFANDKPMQVLQNRDVLERLVELICLGVPESVQSEALRALGNLSLGEEKKTARITIAKFPYAMGRLVTLLSIDNPESVQYEATRVFASLTDEEKLRQRLVKFPKALDKLVDLLSTTAEGVLEEVCKALRNLAIDETDGARDFIAGHAHALNRLVSLLSSANEKVQYQAVRAFSILVQSETIRAKVRVIPKMFESLVDCFSKGALDRIKVEATRAFNYFSQDEEELEKIGEVPKALESLVDLLSEENLEDVQTEAATAIAFLSSEPKNAQKVVAIQEALERLVYLLCEETPVDLQYLVAVTFVNLTAVKENRIKIAAFPKTVESLVATCSTDDLRKDVTKAATEALANLSSEEQNRVPMANVPKLLDTLISLLQEDTYEDIQYEAGAALRNLAIAEENRVKIAEVPDALERLVEVLADDDDALEKLQADVAETSAYLSSIPSISLRVSSIPNAIGSLVRLMSSDVEEFDVRNQALNAFAELAKVEENQILMVTNPDVLENLHKLSISDNVSESSRHRAAEVHALLSKVQKH
;
A
#
# COMPACT_ATOMS: atom_id res chain seq x y z
N MET A 1 45.00 -49.90 -33.25
CA MET A 1 45.88 -50.33 -34.36
C MET A 1 46.32 -49.06 -35.08
N ALA A 2 47.51 -48.49 -34.86
CA ALA A 2 48.62 -48.72 -33.91
C ALA A 2 49.12 -47.31 -33.46
N LEU A 3 49.50 -47.00 -32.22
CA LEU A 3 50.71 -47.35 -31.46
C LEU A 3 52.06 -47.24 -32.23
N THR A 4 52.99 -46.44 -31.68
CA THR A 4 54.38 -46.17 -32.15
C THR A 4 54.42 -45.33 -33.44
N ILE A 5 55.19 -44.25 -33.61
CA ILE A 5 56.44 -43.73 -33.01
C ILE A 5 56.21 -42.21 -32.74
N ALA A 6 56.77 -41.49 -31.75
CA ALA A 6 57.88 -41.74 -30.81
C ALA A 6 57.59 -41.24 -29.36
N LYS A 7 58.65 -41.18 -28.54
CA LYS A 7 58.94 -40.25 -27.44
C LYS A 7 60.41 -39.78 -27.62
N GLU A 8 60.82 -38.73 -26.88
CA GLU A 8 62.18 -38.14 -26.85
C GLU A 8 62.47 -37.32 -28.13
N ASP A 9 62.53 -35.99 -28.11
CA ASP A 9 63.41 -35.15 -27.28
C ASP A 9 62.70 -34.12 -26.38
N GLY A 10 63.41 -33.71 -25.32
CA GLY A 10 62.92 -32.75 -24.33
C GLY A 10 63.06 -31.29 -24.77
N LEU A 11 61.92 -30.63 -25.00
CA LEU A 11 61.79 -29.18 -24.92
C LEU A 11 60.55 -28.84 -24.10
N GLU A 12 60.77 -28.58 -22.81
CA GLU A 12 59.86 -27.73 -22.04
C GLU A 12 59.79 -26.38 -22.77
N LYS A 13 58.70 -26.12 -23.48
CA LYS A 13 58.39 -24.78 -24.00
C LYS A 13 57.97 -23.88 -22.84
N ASN A 14 58.95 -23.49 -22.03
CA ASN A 14 58.92 -22.18 -21.41
C ASN A 14 58.96 -21.17 -22.56
N GLU A 15 57.80 -20.68 -22.97
CA GLU A 15 57.74 -19.50 -23.83
C GLU A 15 58.48 -18.37 -23.11
N SER A 16 59.41 -17.72 -23.81
CA SER A 16 60.31 -16.79 -23.13
C SER A 16 59.49 -15.64 -22.53
N PRO A 17 59.87 -15.08 -21.36
CA PRO A 17 59.13 -13.97 -20.75
C PRO A 17 58.95 -12.77 -21.69
N GLN A 18 59.84 -12.60 -22.67
CA GLN A 18 59.73 -11.59 -23.72
C GLN A 18 58.62 -11.89 -24.75
N LEU A 19 58.43 -13.16 -25.13
CA LEU A 19 57.33 -13.57 -26.01
C LEU A 19 55.98 -13.39 -25.32
N LEU A 20 55.84 -13.87 -24.07
CA LEU A 20 54.63 -13.69 -23.27
C LEU A 20 54.28 -12.20 -23.10
N ASN A 21 55.25 -11.35 -22.75
CA ASN A 21 55.05 -9.91 -22.62
C ASN A 21 54.72 -9.22 -23.97
N SER A 22 55.20 -9.75 -25.10
CA SER A 22 54.83 -9.24 -26.43
C SER A 22 53.42 -9.65 -26.88
N LEU A 23 52.97 -10.85 -26.49
CA LEU A 23 51.61 -11.34 -26.70
C LEU A 23 50.63 -10.58 -25.80
N GLU A 24 51.01 -10.32 -24.54
CA GLU A 24 50.26 -9.46 -23.61
C GLU A 24 50.07 -8.05 -24.21
N LEU A 25 51.14 -7.41 -24.69
CA LEU A 25 51.08 -6.11 -25.38
C LEU A 25 50.30 -6.13 -26.73
N SER A 26 50.23 -7.28 -27.41
CA SER A 26 49.42 -7.46 -28.63
C SER A 26 47.94 -7.56 -28.31
N ALA A 27 47.58 -8.45 -27.37
CA ALA A 27 46.21 -8.70 -26.95
C ALA A 27 45.59 -7.43 -26.33
N THR A 28 46.25 -6.84 -25.32
CA THR A 28 45.89 -5.53 -24.72
C THR A 28 45.62 -4.48 -25.80
N SER A 29 46.55 -4.29 -26.75
CA SER A 29 46.42 -3.24 -27.77
C SER A 29 45.31 -3.50 -28.77
N SER A 30 45.05 -4.75 -29.12
CA SER A 30 44.01 -5.13 -30.08
C SER A 30 42.63 -4.98 -29.46
N VAL A 31 42.47 -5.43 -28.22
CA VAL A 31 41.24 -5.32 -27.42
C VAL A 31 40.96 -3.87 -27.00
N ALA A 32 41.99 -3.08 -26.67
CA ALA A 32 41.82 -1.64 -26.37
C ALA A 32 41.49 -0.80 -27.61
N LYS A 33 42.00 -1.16 -28.80
CA LYS A 33 41.58 -0.53 -30.06
C LYS A 33 40.12 -0.87 -30.38
N ALA A 34 39.74 -2.14 -30.22
CA ALA A 34 38.37 -2.62 -30.37
C ALA A 34 37.39 -1.82 -29.50
N GLY A 35 37.69 -1.63 -28.21
CA GLY A 35 36.86 -0.86 -27.27
C GLY A 35 36.61 0.61 -27.66
N SER A 36 37.35 1.17 -28.62
CA SER A 36 37.22 2.57 -29.06
C SER A 36 36.31 2.81 -30.28
N SER A 37 35.70 1.77 -30.85
CA SER A 37 34.84 1.88 -32.05
C SER A 37 33.34 1.69 -31.76
N GLU A 38 32.50 2.58 -32.29
CA GLU A 38 31.02 2.54 -32.17
C GLU A 38 30.33 1.53 -33.13
N ALA A 39 31.05 0.52 -33.62
CA ALA A 39 30.54 -0.43 -34.61
C ALA A 39 29.74 -1.59 -33.96
N GLN A 40 28.54 -1.87 -34.51
CA GLN A 40 27.64 -2.94 -34.04
C GLN A 40 27.98 -4.34 -34.57
N GLU A 41 28.88 -4.45 -35.55
CA GLU A 41 29.40 -5.73 -36.06
C GLU A 41 30.83 -5.95 -35.56
N ALA A 42 31.16 -7.18 -35.18
CA ALA A 42 32.50 -7.51 -34.68
C ALA A 42 33.53 -7.46 -35.82
N GLU A 43 34.52 -6.57 -35.72
CA GLU A 43 35.61 -6.55 -36.70
C GLU A 43 36.50 -7.80 -36.51
N PRO A 44 37.11 -8.34 -37.59
CA PRO A 44 37.92 -9.55 -37.51
C PRO A 44 39.01 -9.51 -36.43
N GLY A 45 39.67 -8.34 -36.26
CA GLY A 45 40.72 -8.15 -35.26
C GLY A 45 40.25 -8.19 -33.80
N GLU A 46 38.95 -7.99 -33.54
CA GLU A 46 38.39 -8.05 -32.18
C GLU A 46 38.26 -9.51 -31.73
N ASN A 47 37.82 -10.39 -32.63
CA ASN A 47 37.81 -11.84 -32.41
C ASN A 47 39.22 -12.42 -32.32
N ASP A 48 40.17 -11.94 -33.11
CA ASP A 48 41.58 -12.32 -32.98
C ASP A 48 42.15 -11.92 -31.60
N GLY A 49 41.84 -10.71 -31.12
CA GLY A 49 42.21 -10.25 -29.78
C GLY A 49 41.63 -11.11 -28.65
N LEU A 50 40.35 -11.48 -28.74
CA LEU A 50 39.73 -12.44 -27.82
C LEU A 50 40.45 -13.81 -27.85
N LEU A 51 40.79 -14.32 -29.04
CA LEU A 51 41.52 -15.58 -29.19
C LEU A 51 42.97 -15.51 -28.66
N GLU A 52 43.62 -14.33 -28.67
CA GLU A 52 44.90 -14.12 -27.99
C GLU A 52 44.76 -14.13 -26.47
N LEU A 53 43.75 -13.43 -25.91
CA LEU A 53 43.45 -13.49 -24.48
C LEU A 53 43.19 -14.93 -24.01
N LEU A 54 42.45 -15.75 -24.76
CA LEU A 54 42.21 -17.16 -24.39
C LEU A 54 43.51 -17.99 -24.31
N LYS A 55 44.52 -17.72 -25.14
CA LYS A 55 45.84 -18.37 -25.04
C LYS A 55 46.58 -17.92 -23.79
N LEU A 56 46.55 -16.61 -23.48
CA LEU A 56 47.20 -16.04 -22.31
C LEU A 56 46.56 -16.50 -20.99
N ILE A 57 45.26 -16.80 -20.99
CA ILE A 57 44.54 -17.36 -19.83
C ILE A 57 44.69 -18.90 -19.75
N SER A 58 45.53 -19.54 -20.58
CA SER A 58 45.76 -21.00 -20.52
C SER A 58 46.50 -21.44 -19.25
N ASN A 59 46.32 -22.69 -18.83
CA ASN A 59 46.97 -23.27 -17.64
C ASN A 59 48.51 -23.34 -17.75
N GLN A 60 49.10 -23.02 -18.91
CA GLN A 60 50.55 -23.00 -19.13
C GLN A 60 51.17 -21.61 -18.87
N SER A 61 50.35 -20.56 -18.85
CA SER A 61 50.80 -19.19 -18.59
C SER A 61 51.05 -18.93 -17.10
N PRO A 62 51.96 -18.00 -16.74
CA PRO A 62 52.14 -17.57 -15.35
C PRO A 62 50.85 -16.96 -14.77
N LYS A 63 50.65 -17.12 -13.45
CA LYS A 63 49.47 -16.59 -12.73
C LYS A 63 49.22 -15.11 -13.06
N ASP A 64 50.25 -14.28 -12.98
CA ASP A 64 50.14 -12.83 -13.19
C ASP A 64 49.69 -12.48 -14.63
N THR A 65 50.08 -13.29 -15.62
CA THR A 65 49.65 -13.16 -17.02
C THR A 65 48.20 -13.63 -17.20
N GLN A 66 47.80 -14.73 -16.56
CA GLN A 66 46.41 -15.19 -16.54
C GLN A 66 45.48 -14.15 -15.90
N GLU A 67 45.91 -13.52 -14.80
CA GLU A 67 45.16 -12.52 -14.05
C GLU A 67 44.92 -11.26 -14.87
N LYS A 68 45.96 -10.70 -15.49
CA LYS A 68 45.83 -9.54 -16.40
C LYS A 68 44.93 -9.85 -17.60
N ALA A 69 45.15 -10.98 -18.26
CA ALA A 69 44.36 -11.33 -19.44
C ALA A 69 42.88 -11.61 -19.09
N ALA A 70 42.60 -12.20 -17.91
CA ALA A 70 41.25 -12.34 -17.39
C ALA A 70 40.62 -10.97 -17.04
N LYS A 71 41.41 -10.04 -16.50
CA LYS A 71 40.98 -8.66 -16.21
C LYS A 71 40.61 -7.89 -17.48
N GLU A 72 41.46 -7.93 -18.50
CA GLU A 72 41.19 -7.32 -19.80
C GLU A 72 39.95 -7.92 -20.47
N LEU A 73 39.77 -9.24 -20.35
CA LEU A 73 38.55 -9.91 -20.82
C LEU A 73 37.30 -9.43 -20.06
N ALA A 74 37.40 -9.19 -18.76
CA ALA A 74 36.32 -8.66 -17.95
C ALA A 74 36.00 -7.18 -18.26
N ASP A 75 37.01 -6.37 -18.55
CA ASP A 75 36.83 -4.98 -19.00
C ASP A 75 36.18 -4.97 -20.41
N PHE A 76 36.65 -5.80 -21.34
CA PHE A 76 36.02 -5.94 -22.65
C PHE A 76 34.60 -6.52 -22.60
N ALA A 77 34.31 -7.39 -21.62
CA ALA A 77 32.95 -7.90 -21.36
C ALA A 77 31.98 -6.81 -20.87
N ASN A 78 32.49 -5.74 -20.26
CA ASN A 78 31.68 -4.55 -19.93
C ASN A 78 31.38 -3.72 -21.19
N ASP A 79 32.39 -3.49 -22.02
CA ASP A 79 32.30 -2.56 -23.15
C ASP A 79 31.60 -3.19 -24.38
N LYS A 80 31.91 -4.45 -24.70
CA LYS A 80 31.36 -5.19 -25.86
C LYS A 80 30.74 -6.56 -25.47
N PRO A 81 29.74 -6.58 -24.57
CA PRO A 81 29.17 -7.83 -24.01
C PRO A 81 28.61 -8.78 -25.07
N MET A 82 28.02 -8.25 -26.15
CA MET A 82 27.44 -9.08 -27.21
C MET A 82 28.49 -9.88 -27.99
N GLN A 83 29.70 -9.36 -28.17
CA GLN A 83 30.77 -10.05 -28.89
C GLN A 83 31.30 -11.23 -28.06
N VAL A 84 31.50 -11.02 -26.76
CA VAL A 84 31.87 -12.09 -25.80
C VAL A 84 30.80 -13.19 -25.74
N LEU A 85 29.51 -12.83 -25.75
CA LEU A 85 28.40 -13.80 -25.73
C LEU A 85 28.25 -14.59 -27.04
N GLN A 86 28.65 -14.02 -28.18
CA GLN A 86 28.66 -14.71 -29.46
C GLN A 86 29.87 -15.65 -29.60
N ASN A 87 30.99 -15.34 -28.93
CA ASN A 87 32.18 -16.18 -28.95
C ASN A 87 32.08 -17.31 -27.92
N ARG A 88 31.61 -18.48 -28.38
CA ARG A 88 31.41 -19.67 -27.54
C ARG A 88 32.67 -20.08 -26.78
N ASP A 89 33.84 -20.05 -27.42
CA ASP A 89 35.10 -20.51 -26.82
C ASP A 89 35.53 -19.62 -25.64
N VAL A 90 35.22 -18.32 -25.74
CA VAL A 90 35.43 -17.37 -24.64
C VAL A 90 34.53 -17.68 -23.46
N LEU A 91 33.23 -17.90 -23.71
CA LEU A 91 32.29 -18.25 -22.64
C LEU A 91 32.61 -19.62 -22.02
N GLU A 92 33.06 -20.59 -22.82
CA GLU A 92 33.53 -21.90 -22.35
C GLU A 92 34.72 -21.73 -21.40
N ARG A 93 35.71 -20.93 -21.79
CA ARG A 93 36.89 -20.66 -20.95
C ARG A 93 36.55 -19.89 -19.67
N LEU A 94 35.68 -18.87 -19.73
CA LEU A 94 35.20 -18.18 -18.53
C LEU A 94 34.55 -19.16 -17.55
N VAL A 95 33.73 -20.09 -18.06
CA VAL A 95 33.11 -21.12 -17.22
C VAL A 95 34.12 -22.15 -16.69
N GLU A 96 35.21 -22.44 -17.40
CA GLU A 96 36.34 -23.25 -16.89
C GLU A 96 37.11 -22.57 -15.76
N LEU A 97 37.37 -21.27 -15.86
CA LEU A 97 38.15 -20.51 -14.87
C LEU A 97 37.44 -20.37 -13.51
N ILE A 98 36.12 -20.56 -13.49
CA ILE A 98 35.35 -20.60 -12.24
C ILE A 98 35.27 -22.01 -11.62
N CYS A 99 36.21 -22.91 -11.95
CA CYS A 99 36.39 -24.18 -11.24
C CYS A 99 37.14 -24.00 -9.91
N LEU A 100 36.86 -24.87 -8.94
CA LEU A 100 37.70 -25.03 -7.74
C LEU A 100 39.14 -25.39 -8.16
N GLY A 101 40.12 -24.76 -7.51
CA GLY A 101 41.55 -24.98 -7.75
C GLY A 101 42.20 -24.03 -8.77
N VAL A 102 41.44 -23.15 -9.42
CA VAL A 102 41.97 -21.99 -10.16
C VAL A 102 42.45 -20.93 -9.15
N PRO A 103 43.53 -20.17 -9.40
CA PRO A 103 43.97 -19.10 -8.50
C PRO A 103 42.87 -18.06 -8.28
N GLU A 104 42.67 -17.66 -7.02
CA GLU A 104 41.61 -16.75 -6.56
C GLU A 104 41.42 -15.51 -7.45
N SER A 105 42.50 -14.80 -7.78
CA SER A 105 42.43 -13.57 -8.57
C SER A 105 42.01 -13.81 -10.02
N VAL A 106 42.45 -14.90 -10.64
CA VAL A 106 42.01 -15.31 -11.99
C VAL A 106 40.54 -15.72 -11.97
N GLN A 107 40.11 -16.41 -10.91
CA GLN A 107 38.72 -16.81 -10.72
C GLN A 107 37.80 -15.60 -10.47
N SER A 108 38.24 -14.62 -9.67
CA SER A 108 37.52 -13.38 -9.39
C SER A 108 37.35 -12.54 -10.66
N GLU A 109 38.38 -12.40 -11.49
CA GLU A 109 38.28 -11.67 -12.77
C GLU A 109 37.40 -12.42 -13.79
N ALA A 110 37.46 -13.75 -13.85
CA ALA A 110 36.56 -14.53 -14.69
C ALA A 110 35.08 -14.42 -14.27
N LEU A 111 34.80 -14.37 -12.96
CA LEU A 111 33.46 -14.07 -12.45
C LEU A 111 33.06 -12.61 -12.74
N ARG A 112 33.98 -11.66 -12.61
CA ARG A 112 33.72 -10.24 -12.95
C ARG A 112 33.32 -10.09 -14.41
N ALA A 113 33.97 -10.80 -15.33
CA ALA A 113 33.55 -10.86 -16.74
C ALA A 113 32.10 -11.36 -16.87
N LEU A 114 31.76 -12.50 -16.28
CA LEU A 114 30.39 -13.05 -16.29
C LEU A 114 29.36 -12.09 -15.64
N GLY A 115 29.78 -11.32 -14.64
CA GLY A 115 28.99 -10.27 -13.99
C GLY A 115 28.69 -9.13 -14.95
N ASN A 116 29.72 -8.61 -15.61
CA ASN A 116 29.61 -7.52 -16.59
C ASN A 116 28.73 -7.90 -17.79
N LEU A 117 28.76 -9.17 -18.22
CA LEU A 117 27.84 -9.68 -19.25
C LEU A 117 26.37 -9.70 -18.80
N SER A 118 26.09 -9.87 -17.50
CA SER A 118 24.75 -10.21 -16.99
C SER A 118 24.01 -9.09 -16.26
N LEU A 119 24.69 -8.00 -15.91
CA LEU A 119 24.16 -6.82 -15.23
C LEU A 119 23.59 -5.78 -16.22
N GLY A 120 22.41 -5.24 -15.91
CA GLY A 120 21.64 -4.32 -16.75
C GLY A 120 20.33 -4.96 -17.22
N GLU A 121 19.24 -4.19 -17.29
CA GLU A 121 17.90 -4.72 -17.57
C GLU A 121 17.84 -5.46 -18.92
N GLU A 122 18.52 -4.92 -19.94
CA GLU A 122 18.59 -5.42 -21.30
C GLU A 122 19.41 -6.72 -21.46
N LYS A 123 20.19 -7.14 -20.45
CA LYS A 123 21.07 -8.33 -20.50
C LYS A 123 20.34 -9.68 -20.38
N LYS A 124 19.02 -9.74 -20.61
CA LYS A 124 18.19 -10.95 -20.55
C LYS A 124 18.77 -12.15 -21.31
N THR A 125 19.21 -11.92 -22.55
CA THR A 125 19.82 -12.95 -23.39
C THR A 125 21.13 -13.47 -22.77
N ALA A 126 21.94 -12.59 -22.19
CA ALA A 126 23.20 -12.94 -21.55
C ALA A 126 22.97 -13.84 -20.32
N ARG A 127 22.07 -13.43 -19.42
CA ARG A 127 21.66 -14.21 -18.25
C ARG A 127 21.21 -15.62 -18.64
N ILE A 128 20.34 -15.73 -19.65
CA ILE A 128 19.84 -17.01 -20.15
C ILE A 128 20.97 -17.86 -20.76
N THR A 129 21.89 -17.26 -21.52
CA THR A 129 23.03 -17.96 -22.13
C THR A 129 24.01 -18.49 -21.07
N ILE A 130 24.41 -17.66 -20.11
CA ILE A 130 25.30 -18.06 -18.99
C ILE A 130 24.65 -19.19 -18.17
N ALA A 131 23.37 -19.04 -17.78
CA ALA A 131 22.65 -20.05 -17.01
C ALA A 131 22.40 -21.36 -17.76
N LYS A 132 22.38 -21.36 -19.09
CA LYS A 132 22.26 -22.56 -19.93
C LYS A 132 23.61 -23.19 -20.27
N PHE A 133 24.72 -22.47 -20.10
CA PHE A 133 26.04 -22.99 -20.44
C PHE A 133 26.39 -24.21 -19.57
N PRO A 134 26.93 -25.31 -20.14
CA PRO A 134 27.27 -26.51 -19.39
C PRO A 134 28.11 -26.22 -18.14
N TYR A 135 27.73 -26.84 -17.02
CA TYR A 135 28.36 -26.73 -15.69
C TYR A 135 28.36 -25.35 -15.02
N ALA A 136 28.11 -24.25 -15.73
CA ALA A 136 28.20 -22.87 -15.20
C ALA A 136 27.40 -22.67 -13.90
N MET A 137 26.11 -23.01 -13.92
CA MET A 137 25.23 -22.90 -12.74
C MET A 137 25.70 -23.72 -11.53
N GLY A 138 26.23 -24.94 -11.77
CA GLY A 138 26.76 -25.79 -10.69
C GLY A 138 28.08 -25.29 -10.12
N ARG A 139 28.95 -24.70 -10.97
CA ARG A 139 30.18 -24.03 -10.54
C ARG A 139 29.86 -22.80 -9.72
N LEU A 140 28.98 -21.91 -10.20
CA LEU A 140 28.51 -20.73 -9.46
C LEU A 140 27.97 -21.11 -8.07
N VAL A 141 27.04 -22.07 -7.96
CA VAL A 141 26.50 -22.54 -6.67
C VAL A 141 27.57 -23.13 -5.75
N THR A 142 28.62 -23.73 -6.29
CA THR A 142 29.77 -24.21 -5.50
C THR A 142 30.61 -23.05 -4.95
N LEU A 143 30.73 -21.96 -5.71
CA LEU A 143 31.46 -20.75 -5.29
C LEU A 143 30.70 -19.88 -4.28
N LEU A 144 29.40 -20.10 -4.10
CA LEU A 144 28.61 -19.52 -3.00
C LEU A 144 28.93 -20.12 -1.61
N SER A 145 29.95 -20.97 -1.43
CA SER A 145 30.30 -21.43 -0.07
C SER A 145 30.91 -20.30 0.77
N ILE A 146 30.54 -20.27 2.05
CA ILE A 146 31.07 -19.32 3.04
C ILE A 146 32.60 -19.47 3.23
N ASP A 147 33.15 -20.65 2.92
CA ASP A 147 34.57 -20.99 3.01
C ASP A 147 35.44 -20.47 1.85
N ASN A 148 34.82 -19.92 0.79
CA ASN A 148 35.55 -19.37 -0.35
C ASN A 148 36.08 -17.95 -0.04
N PRO A 149 37.16 -17.49 -0.70
CA PRO A 149 37.67 -16.13 -0.53
C PRO A 149 36.62 -15.06 -0.85
N GLU A 150 36.66 -13.94 -0.12
CA GLU A 150 35.65 -12.86 -0.20
C GLU A 150 35.51 -12.29 -1.62
N SER A 151 36.62 -12.14 -2.36
CA SER A 151 36.67 -11.67 -3.74
C SER A 151 35.81 -12.55 -4.68
N VAL A 152 36.08 -13.85 -4.65
CA VAL A 152 35.37 -14.89 -5.41
C VAL A 152 33.92 -15.00 -4.95
N GLN A 153 33.67 -14.97 -3.64
CA GLN A 153 32.33 -15.07 -3.06
C GLN A 153 31.45 -13.90 -3.47
N TYR A 154 31.98 -12.66 -3.44
CA TYR A 154 31.29 -11.46 -3.88
C TYR A 154 30.94 -11.53 -5.37
N GLU A 155 31.93 -11.80 -6.23
CA GLU A 155 31.72 -11.88 -7.68
C GLU A 155 30.76 -13.03 -8.06
N ALA A 156 30.89 -14.20 -7.43
CA ALA A 156 29.97 -15.34 -7.64
C ALA A 156 28.54 -15.03 -7.18
N THR A 157 28.38 -14.34 -6.04
CA THR A 157 27.07 -13.92 -5.55
C THR A 157 26.46 -12.85 -6.45
N ARG A 158 27.24 -11.88 -6.96
CA ARG A 158 26.77 -10.86 -7.91
C ARG A 158 26.30 -11.46 -9.23
N VAL A 159 27.05 -12.42 -9.78
CA VAL A 159 26.62 -13.20 -10.97
C VAL A 159 25.36 -14.00 -10.64
N PHE A 160 25.30 -14.68 -9.50
CA PHE A 160 24.11 -15.46 -9.13
C PHE A 160 22.88 -14.55 -8.99
N ALA A 161 23.01 -13.41 -8.31
CA ALA A 161 21.96 -12.43 -8.11
C ALA A 161 21.46 -11.84 -9.43
N SER A 162 22.33 -11.52 -10.39
CA SER A 162 21.88 -11.08 -11.72
C SER A 162 21.05 -12.15 -12.43
N LEU A 163 21.42 -13.43 -12.34
CA LEU A 163 20.61 -14.51 -12.92
C LEU A 163 19.20 -14.62 -12.31
N THR A 164 18.99 -14.13 -11.07
CA THR A 164 17.66 -14.12 -10.43
C THR A 164 16.72 -13.03 -10.97
N ASP A 165 17.21 -12.06 -11.76
CA ASP A 165 16.33 -11.04 -12.35
C ASP A 165 15.37 -11.64 -13.42
N GLU A 166 15.69 -12.82 -13.98
CA GLU A 166 14.83 -13.52 -14.94
C GLU A 166 13.92 -14.57 -14.29
N GLU A 167 12.59 -14.39 -14.41
CA GLU A 167 11.54 -15.31 -13.93
C GLU A 167 11.82 -16.81 -14.21
N LYS A 168 12.11 -17.17 -15.46
CA LYS A 168 12.40 -18.57 -15.86
C LYS A 168 13.71 -19.11 -15.28
N LEU A 169 14.61 -18.23 -14.84
CA LEU A 169 15.82 -18.62 -14.12
C LEU A 169 15.55 -18.73 -12.62
N ARG A 170 14.72 -17.87 -12.01
CA ARG A 170 14.28 -18.01 -10.61
C ARG A 170 13.69 -19.39 -10.34
N GLN A 171 12.66 -19.79 -11.10
CA GLN A 171 12.03 -21.12 -11.04
C GLN A 171 13.04 -22.28 -11.09
N ARG A 172 14.14 -22.12 -11.85
CA ARG A 172 15.20 -23.11 -12.00
C ARG A 172 16.24 -23.06 -10.87
N LEU A 173 16.59 -21.87 -10.39
CA LEU A 173 17.58 -21.63 -9.34
C LEU A 173 17.04 -22.04 -7.97
N VAL A 174 15.76 -21.75 -7.67
CA VAL A 174 15.08 -22.22 -6.44
C VAL A 174 15.12 -23.74 -6.34
N LYS A 175 14.96 -24.44 -7.48
CA LYS A 175 14.97 -25.91 -7.58
C LYS A 175 16.37 -26.48 -7.83
N PHE A 176 17.43 -25.66 -7.88
CA PHE A 176 18.78 -26.13 -8.12
C PHE A 176 19.42 -26.64 -6.82
N PRO A 177 19.99 -27.86 -6.80
CA PRO A 177 20.53 -28.45 -5.57
C PRO A 177 21.55 -27.54 -4.86
N LYS A 178 21.32 -27.31 -3.56
CA LYS A 178 22.15 -26.48 -2.67
C LYS A 178 22.18 -24.97 -2.96
N ALA A 179 21.44 -24.46 -3.95
CA ALA A 179 21.49 -23.04 -4.28
C ALA A 179 20.93 -22.15 -3.15
N LEU A 180 19.76 -22.49 -2.62
CA LEU A 180 19.17 -21.78 -1.48
C LEU A 180 19.94 -22.02 -0.20
N ASP A 181 20.36 -23.26 0.08
CA ASP A 181 21.19 -23.60 1.24
C ASP A 181 22.43 -22.70 1.32
N LYS A 182 23.12 -22.49 0.19
CA LYS A 182 24.31 -21.65 0.13
C LYS A 182 24.02 -20.17 0.31
N LEU A 183 22.95 -19.63 -0.26
CA LEU A 183 22.55 -18.24 0.01
C LEU A 183 22.17 -18.02 1.49
N VAL A 184 21.52 -19.01 2.10
CA VAL A 184 21.16 -18.99 3.52
C VAL A 184 22.40 -19.10 4.42
N ASP A 185 23.36 -19.98 4.11
CA ASP A 185 24.67 -20.03 4.77
C ASP A 185 25.36 -18.65 4.73
N LEU A 186 25.41 -18.03 3.54
CA LEU A 186 26.10 -16.76 3.29
C LEU A 186 25.53 -15.57 4.05
N LEU A 187 24.27 -15.60 4.51
CA LEU A 187 23.76 -14.56 5.43
C LEU A 187 24.63 -14.43 6.69
N SER A 188 25.35 -15.48 7.09
CA SER A 188 26.25 -15.48 8.24
C SER A 188 27.58 -14.73 8.01
N THR A 189 27.88 -14.29 6.78
CA THR A 189 29.12 -13.54 6.48
C THR A 189 29.11 -12.14 7.10
N THR A 190 30.30 -11.56 7.25
CA THR A 190 30.52 -10.15 7.63
C THR A 190 30.88 -9.27 6.42
N ALA A 191 31.11 -9.85 5.25
CA ALA A 191 31.44 -9.12 4.03
C ALA A 191 30.20 -8.37 3.50
N GLU A 192 30.17 -7.05 3.67
CA GLU A 192 29.00 -6.22 3.36
C GLU A 192 28.59 -6.30 1.87
N GLY A 193 29.57 -6.31 0.95
CA GLY A 193 29.29 -6.45 -0.48
C GLY A 193 28.68 -7.81 -0.85
N VAL A 194 29.01 -8.87 -0.11
CA VAL A 194 28.36 -10.19 -0.27
C VAL A 194 26.94 -10.13 0.28
N LEU A 195 26.73 -9.56 1.48
CA LEU A 195 25.40 -9.42 2.08
C LEU A 195 24.43 -8.62 1.20
N GLU A 196 24.90 -7.57 0.51
CA GLU A 196 24.12 -6.79 -0.46
C GLU A 196 23.55 -7.70 -1.57
N GLU A 197 24.40 -8.48 -2.24
CA GLU A 197 23.99 -9.36 -3.33
C GLU A 197 23.23 -10.61 -2.85
N VAL A 198 23.52 -11.14 -1.66
CA VAL A 198 22.72 -12.22 -1.03
C VAL A 198 21.29 -11.75 -0.79
N CYS A 199 21.10 -10.58 -0.17
CA CYS A 199 19.75 -10.06 0.09
C CYS A 199 18.99 -9.78 -1.21
N LYS A 200 19.67 -9.24 -2.23
CA LYS A 200 19.10 -9.04 -3.58
C LYS A 200 18.68 -10.37 -4.23
N ALA A 201 19.52 -11.41 -4.17
CA ALA A 201 19.19 -12.73 -4.70
C ALA A 201 18.01 -13.37 -3.95
N LEU A 202 18.01 -13.34 -2.61
CA LEU A 202 16.92 -13.88 -1.79
C LEU A 202 15.59 -13.15 -2.04
N ARG A 203 15.60 -11.82 -2.14
CA ARG A 203 14.43 -11.03 -2.55
C ARG A 203 13.86 -11.54 -3.86
N ASN A 204 14.71 -11.57 -4.90
CA ASN A 204 14.28 -11.93 -6.25
C ASN A 204 13.69 -13.34 -6.28
N LEU A 205 14.38 -14.33 -5.69
CA LEU A 205 13.89 -15.71 -5.61
C LEU A 205 12.57 -15.84 -4.80
N ALA A 206 12.29 -14.91 -3.88
CA ALA A 206 11.07 -14.88 -3.09
C ALA A 206 9.90 -14.13 -3.75
N ILE A 207 10.07 -13.56 -4.96
CA ILE A 207 8.97 -12.90 -5.70
C ILE A 207 7.88 -13.90 -6.06
N ASP A 208 8.26 -15.06 -6.61
CA ASP A 208 7.31 -16.04 -7.16
C ASP A 208 6.82 -16.99 -6.04
N GLU A 209 5.58 -16.81 -5.59
CA GLU A 209 5.04 -17.52 -4.41
C GLU A 209 5.04 -19.05 -4.55
N THR A 210 4.83 -19.55 -5.77
CA THR A 210 4.65 -20.98 -6.05
C THR A 210 5.94 -21.79 -6.16
N ASP A 211 7.11 -21.14 -6.10
CA ASP A 211 8.39 -21.82 -6.26
C ASP A 211 8.95 -22.43 -4.96
N GLY A 212 8.41 -22.06 -3.79
CA GLY A 212 8.81 -22.60 -2.49
C GLY A 212 10.05 -21.96 -1.86
N ALA A 213 10.60 -20.89 -2.45
CA ALA A 213 11.72 -20.14 -1.88
C ALA A 213 11.36 -19.52 -0.52
N ARG A 214 10.15 -18.95 -0.39
CA ARG A 214 9.63 -18.41 0.88
C ARG A 214 9.56 -19.49 1.95
N ASP A 215 9.00 -20.66 1.64
CA ASP A 215 8.90 -21.79 2.57
C ASP A 215 10.26 -22.32 3.00
N PHE A 216 11.22 -22.42 2.07
CA PHE A 216 12.59 -22.80 2.37
C PHE A 216 13.24 -21.81 3.35
N ILE A 217 13.15 -20.51 3.08
CA ILE A 217 13.71 -19.46 3.97
C ILE A 217 12.99 -19.49 5.34
N ALA A 218 11.67 -19.68 5.35
CA ALA A 218 10.89 -19.84 6.58
C ALA A 218 11.28 -21.07 7.40
N GLY A 219 11.84 -22.11 6.78
CA GLY A 219 12.42 -23.27 7.46
C GLY A 219 13.70 -22.96 8.24
N HIS A 220 14.41 -21.88 7.89
CA HIS A 220 15.73 -21.54 8.44
C HIS A 220 15.64 -20.35 9.39
N ALA A 221 15.38 -20.63 10.68
CA ALA A 221 15.24 -19.60 11.71
C ALA A 221 16.45 -18.63 11.78
N HIS A 222 17.66 -19.10 11.54
CA HIS A 222 18.86 -18.24 11.53
C HIS A 222 18.85 -17.24 10.36
N ALA A 223 18.29 -17.60 9.20
CA ALA A 223 18.15 -16.70 8.05
C ALA A 223 17.20 -15.54 8.38
N LEU A 224 16.04 -15.85 8.98
CA LEU A 224 15.08 -14.84 9.41
C LEU A 224 15.66 -13.90 10.48
N ASN A 225 16.29 -14.45 11.53
CA ASN A 225 16.98 -13.65 12.55
C ASN A 225 18.06 -12.75 11.96
N ARG A 226 18.83 -13.26 10.99
CA ARG A 226 19.89 -12.49 10.34
C ARG A 226 19.31 -11.38 9.47
N LEU A 227 18.28 -11.65 8.65
CA LEU A 227 17.59 -10.62 7.86
C LEU A 227 17.01 -9.50 8.75
N VAL A 228 16.37 -9.84 9.87
CA VAL A 228 15.91 -8.83 10.85
C VAL A 228 17.07 -8.01 11.40
N SER A 229 18.21 -8.64 11.74
CA SER A 229 19.39 -7.89 12.22
C SER A 229 20.00 -6.95 11.16
N LEU A 230 19.82 -7.25 9.85
CA LEU A 230 20.32 -6.42 8.76
C LEU A 230 19.43 -5.20 8.47
N LEU A 231 18.20 -5.15 8.99
CA LEU A 231 17.36 -3.93 9.00
C LEU A 231 18.06 -2.79 9.77
N SER A 232 18.86 -3.11 10.79
CA SER A 232 19.68 -2.14 11.54
C SER A 232 21.14 -2.08 11.07
N SER A 233 21.42 -2.44 9.80
CA SER A 233 22.76 -2.34 9.21
C SER A 233 23.24 -0.89 9.08
N ALA A 234 24.46 -0.61 9.52
CA ALA A 234 25.11 0.69 9.32
C ALA A 234 25.52 0.95 7.85
N ASN A 235 25.66 -0.11 7.03
CA ASN A 235 25.81 0.02 5.59
C ASN A 235 24.43 0.14 4.94
N GLU A 236 24.13 1.32 4.39
CA GLU A 236 22.86 1.68 3.75
C GLU A 236 22.48 0.79 2.56
N LYS A 237 23.47 0.26 1.81
CA LYS A 237 23.18 -0.63 0.67
C LYS A 237 22.70 -1.99 1.15
N VAL A 238 23.39 -2.54 2.16
CA VAL A 238 22.98 -3.80 2.82
C VAL A 238 21.62 -3.62 3.48
N GLN A 239 21.41 -2.51 4.19
CA GLN A 239 20.12 -2.17 4.80
C GLN A 239 19.00 -2.13 3.74
N TYR A 240 19.21 -1.41 2.64
CA TYR A 240 18.25 -1.28 1.56
C TYR A 240 17.90 -2.63 0.91
N GLN A 241 18.89 -3.48 0.58
CA GLN A 241 18.58 -4.80 0.01
C GLN A 241 17.93 -5.74 1.05
N ALA A 242 18.30 -5.64 2.34
CA ALA A 242 17.71 -6.43 3.41
C ALA A 242 16.24 -6.05 3.65
N VAL A 243 15.92 -4.76 3.72
CA VAL A 243 14.54 -4.25 3.82
C VAL A 243 13.70 -4.69 2.62
N ARG A 244 14.25 -4.64 1.40
CA ARG A 244 13.54 -5.13 0.19
C ARG A 244 13.36 -6.64 0.16
N ALA A 245 14.32 -7.41 0.69
CA ALA A 245 14.14 -8.86 0.84
C ALA A 245 13.05 -9.15 1.89
N PHE A 246 13.07 -8.41 3.00
CA PHE A 246 12.10 -8.52 4.06
C PHE A 246 10.68 -8.15 3.60
N SER A 247 10.49 -7.06 2.85
CA SER A 247 9.17 -6.61 2.34
C SER A 247 8.49 -7.66 1.45
N ILE A 248 9.24 -8.39 0.63
CA ILE A 248 8.73 -9.52 -0.16
C ILE A 248 8.47 -10.76 0.70
N LEU A 249 9.34 -11.07 1.65
CA LEU A 249 9.21 -12.26 2.50
C LEU A 249 8.00 -12.17 3.45
N VAL A 250 7.72 -10.99 4.02
CA VAL A 250 6.59 -10.77 4.94
C VAL A 250 5.22 -10.72 4.26
N GLN A 251 5.15 -10.85 2.93
CA GLN A 251 3.89 -11.18 2.24
C GLN A 251 3.35 -12.55 2.67
N SER A 252 4.24 -13.49 3.02
CA SER A 252 3.86 -14.80 3.56
C SER A 252 3.49 -14.69 5.04
N GLU A 253 2.25 -15.07 5.37
CA GLU A 253 1.75 -15.17 6.75
C GLU A 253 2.62 -16.09 7.63
N THR A 254 3.06 -17.23 7.08
CA THR A 254 4.01 -18.17 7.74
C THR A 254 5.32 -17.48 8.13
N ILE A 255 5.81 -16.54 7.31
CA ILE A 255 7.01 -15.75 7.64
C ILE A 255 6.65 -14.67 8.66
N ARG A 256 5.54 -13.94 8.51
CA ARG A 256 5.07 -12.94 9.50
C ARG A 256 5.02 -13.54 10.90
N ALA A 257 4.34 -14.67 11.08
CA ALA A 257 4.23 -15.36 12.35
C ALA A 257 5.60 -15.72 12.97
N LYS A 258 6.58 -16.10 12.14
CA LYS A 258 7.94 -16.44 12.58
C LYS A 258 8.82 -15.23 12.89
N VAL A 259 8.66 -14.11 12.19
CA VAL A 259 9.47 -12.91 12.44
C VAL A 259 8.92 -12.03 13.57
N ARG A 260 7.59 -12.04 13.82
CA ARG A 260 6.96 -11.34 14.96
C ARG A 260 7.56 -11.70 16.32
N VAL A 261 8.00 -12.95 16.50
CA VAL A 261 8.60 -13.41 17.77
C VAL A 261 10.11 -13.15 17.87
N ILE A 262 10.73 -12.54 16.86
CA ILE A 262 12.15 -12.17 16.89
C ILE A 262 12.30 -10.88 17.73
N PRO A 263 13.15 -10.87 18.78
CA PRO A 263 13.34 -9.68 19.60
C PRO A 263 13.77 -8.47 18.78
N LYS A 264 13.16 -7.31 19.07
CA LYS A 264 13.39 -6.03 18.37
C LYS A 264 12.97 -5.97 16.89
N MET A 265 12.24 -6.97 16.36
CA MET A 265 11.89 -6.97 14.93
C MET A 265 11.11 -5.71 14.53
N PHE A 266 10.09 -5.35 15.29
CA PHE A 266 9.28 -4.16 15.00
C PHE A 266 10.07 -2.87 15.21
N GLU A 267 10.87 -2.77 16.28
CA GLU A 267 11.70 -1.58 16.53
C GLU A 267 12.75 -1.36 15.42
N SER A 268 13.43 -2.43 14.98
CA SER A 268 14.36 -2.39 13.84
C SER A 268 13.66 -2.02 12.53
N LEU A 269 12.39 -2.39 12.35
CA LEU A 269 11.60 -2.03 11.17
C LEU A 269 11.12 -0.56 11.23
N VAL A 270 10.70 -0.08 12.40
CA VAL A 270 10.34 1.33 12.64
C VAL A 270 11.55 2.24 12.43
N ASP A 271 12.74 1.86 12.90
CA ASP A 271 13.98 2.61 12.66
C ASP A 271 14.23 2.81 11.14
N CYS A 272 13.91 1.81 10.29
CA CYS A 272 14.06 1.90 8.83
C CYS A 272 13.13 2.91 8.13
N PHE A 273 12.02 3.30 8.76
CA PHE A 273 11.12 4.34 8.23
C PHE A 273 11.03 5.59 9.12
N SER A 274 11.88 5.66 10.15
CA SER A 274 11.98 6.81 11.05
C SER A 274 12.66 8.03 10.40
N LYS A 275 12.53 9.19 11.06
CA LYS A 275 13.12 10.46 10.63
C LYS A 275 14.64 10.36 10.49
N GLY A 276 15.13 10.43 9.26
CA GLY A 276 16.55 10.33 8.89
C GLY A 276 16.90 9.12 8.01
N ALA A 277 15.98 8.15 7.84
CA ALA A 277 16.13 7.10 6.85
C ALA A 277 16.05 7.63 5.41
N LEU A 278 16.67 6.93 4.46
CA LEU A 278 16.57 7.24 3.02
C LEU A 278 15.17 6.91 2.49
N ASP A 279 14.62 7.71 1.57
CA ASP A 279 13.24 7.53 1.10
C ASP A 279 12.99 6.16 0.44
N ARG A 280 13.97 5.66 -0.33
CA ARG A 280 13.93 4.30 -0.90
C ARG A 280 13.86 3.19 0.15
N ILE A 281 14.31 3.45 1.38
CA ILE A 281 14.22 2.52 2.51
C ILE A 281 12.87 2.71 3.21
N LYS A 282 12.42 3.96 3.42
CA LYS A 282 11.10 4.28 3.99
C LYS A 282 9.99 3.54 3.24
N VAL A 283 9.89 3.69 1.91
CA VAL A 283 8.83 3.05 1.09
C VAL A 283 8.75 1.55 1.36
N GLU A 284 9.88 0.85 1.28
CA GLU A 284 9.92 -0.61 1.40
C GLU A 284 9.74 -1.09 2.85
N ALA A 285 10.19 -0.31 3.83
CA ALA A 285 10.01 -0.60 5.25
C ALA A 285 8.56 -0.36 5.71
N THR A 286 7.93 0.74 5.29
CA THR A 286 6.51 1.02 5.57
C THR A 286 5.60 0.00 4.86
N ARG A 287 5.92 -0.38 3.61
CA ARG A 287 5.24 -1.49 2.91
C ARG A 287 5.38 -2.81 3.66
N ALA A 288 6.58 -3.14 4.14
CA ALA A 288 6.78 -4.33 4.97
C ALA A 288 5.94 -4.27 6.25
N PHE A 289 5.86 -3.10 6.88
CA PHE A 289 5.07 -2.84 8.08
C PHE A 289 3.56 -2.98 7.82
N ASN A 290 3.06 -2.54 6.65
CA ASN A 290 1.66 -2.67 6.24
C ASN A 290 1.16 -4.13 6.23
N TYR A 291 1.99 -5.10 5.84
CA TYR A 291 1.62 -6.51 5.92
C TYR A 291 1.46 -7.03 7.36
N PHE A 292 1.99 -6.33 8.38
CA PHE A 292 1.70 -6.62 9.78
C PHE A 292 0.42 -5.93 10.24
N SER A 293 0.16 -4.69 9.80
CA SER A 293 -1.07 -3.93 10.11
C SER A 293 -2.34 -4.50 9.48
N GLN A 294 -2.26 -5.47 8.57
CA GLN A 294 -3.44 -6.18 8.05
C GLN A 294 -4.00 -7.26 9.00
N ASP A 295 -3.35 -7.48 10.16
CA ASP A 295 -3.73 -8.50 11.13
C ASP A 295 -4.50 -7.89 12.31
N GLU A 296 -5.84 -7.98 12.25
CA GLU A 296 -6.76 -7.37 13.21
C GLU A 296 -6.49 -7.80 14.67
N GLU A 297 -6.03 -9.03 14.90
CA GLU A 297 -5.75 -9.54 16.27
C GLU A 297 -4.48 -8.95 16.91
N GLU A 298 -3.62 -8.30 16.11
CA GLU A 298 -2.32 -7.78 16.55
C GLU A 298 -2.24 -6.24 16.55
N LEU A 299 -3.26 -5.52 16.04
CA LEU A 299 -3.23 -4.06 15.90
C LEU A 299 -2.90 -3.32 17.21
N GLU A 300 -3.52 -3.71 18.33
CA GLU A 300 -3.25 -3.07 19.63
C GLU A 300 -1.77 -3.14 19.99
N LYS A 301 -1.13 -4.31 19.81
CA LYS A 301 0.28 -4.55 20.11
C LYS A 301 1.21 -3.82 19.13
N ILE A 302 0.87 -3.80 17.84
CA ILE A 302 1.64 -3.08 16.83
C ILE A 302 1.62 -1.57 17.12
N GLY A 303 0.48 -1.03 17.56
CA GLY A 303 0.36 0.34 18.04
C GLY A 303 0.95 0.60 19.44
N GLU A 304 1.51 -0.41 20.12
CA GLU A 304 2.34 -0.24 21.32
C GLU A 304 3.85 -0.26 21.02
N VAL A 305 4.25 -0.58 19.78
CA VAL A 305 5.66 -0.53 19.37
C VAL A 305 6.19 0.91 19.51
N PRO A 306 7.30 1.12 20.25
CA PRO A 306 7.82 2.46 20.51
C PRO A 306 8.09 3.24 19.21
N LYS A 307 7.58 4.48 19.15
CA LYS A 307 7.67 5.40 18.00
C LYS A 307 6.98 4.93 16.71
N ALA A 308 6.25 3.83 16.68
CA ALA A 308 5.66 3.34 15.43
C ALA A 308 4.65 4.34 14.85
N LEU A 309 3.66 4.73 15.67
CA LEU A 309 2.63 5.69 15.26
C LEU A 309 3.22 7.08 15.01
N GLU A 310 4.18 7.52 15.82
CA GLU A 310 4.87 8.81 15.64
C GLU A 310 5.67 8.86 14.35
N SER A 311 6.37 7.78 14.00
CA SER A 311 7.15 7.70 12.76
C SER A 311 6.24 7.65 11.54
N LEU A 312 5.13 6.91 11.58
CA LEU A 312 4.12 6.92 10.50
C LEU A 312 3.51 8.31 10.32
N VAL A 313 3.21 9.03 11.41
CA VAL A 313 2.74 10.42 11.36
C VAL A 313 3.81 11.36 10.79
N ASP A 314 5.11 11.14 11.06
CA ASP A 314 6.24 11.86 10.44
C ASP A 314 6.37 11.60 8.93
N LEU A 315 5.94 10.45 8.43
CA LEU A 315 5.91 10.14 7.01
C LEU A 315 4.81 10.87 6.23
N LEU A 316 3.74 11.35 6.89
CA LEU A 316 2.68 12.13 6.22
C LEU A 316 3.11 13.54 5.82
N SER A 317 4.25 14.04 6.32
CA SER A 317 4.75 15.39 6.00
C SER A 317 5.03 15.56 4.50
N GLU A 318 4.72 16.74 3.97
CA GLU A 318 5.01 17.24 2.61
C GLU A 318 6.48 17.08 2.15
N GLU A 319 7.42 16.91 3.09
CA GLU A 319 8.84 16.67 2.79
C GLU A 319 9.11 15.24 2.26
N ASN A 320 8.15 14.31 2.40
CA ASN A 320 8.28 12.93 1.93
C ASN A 320 7.67 12.74 0.53
N LEU A 321 8.08 11.67 -0.16
CA LEU A 321 7.50 11.27 -1.44
C LEU A 321 6.05 10.77 -1.27
N GLU A 322 5.23 10.97 -2.29
CA GLU A 322 3.83 10.52 -2.36
C GLU A 322 3.66 9.01 -2.06
N ASP A 323 4.54 8.16 -2.61
CA ASP A 323 4.59 6.72 -2.29
C ASP A 323 4.76 6.45 -0.78
N VAL A 324 5.59 7.25 -0.11
CA VAL A 324 5.88 7.14 1.33
C VAL A 324 4.66 7.59 2.15
N GLN A 325 4.03 8.69 1.76
CA GLN A 325 2.80 9.20 2.37
C GLN A 325 1.65 8.20 2.22
N THR A 326 1.52 7.57 1.04
CA THR A 326 0.49 6.56 0.73
C THR A 326 0.66 5.28 1.56
N GLU A 327 1.88 4.72 1.63
CA GLU A 327 2.15 3.56 2.48
C GLU A 327 1.95 3.91 3.97
N ALA A 328 2.27 5.14 4.41
CA ALA A 328 2.07 5.57 5.79
C ALA A 328 0.60 5.82 6.16
N ALA A 329 -0.18 6.45 5.27
CA ALA A 329 -1.62 6.64 5.44
C ALA A 329 -2.34 5.29 5.46
N THR A 330 -1.90 4.32 4.62
CA THR A 330 -2.37 2.93 4.67
C THR A 330 -2.12 2.30 6.05
N ALA A 331 -0.90 2.45 6.60
CA ALA A 331 -0.55 1.91 7.91
C ALA A 331 -1.40 2.50 9.04
N ILE A 332 -1.64 3.81 9.00
CA ILE A 332 -2.43 4.53 10.00
C ILE A 332 -3.92 4.18 9.87
N ALA A 333 -4.45 4.10 8.65
CA ALA A 333 -5.83 3.67 8.40
C ALA A 333 -6.09 2.28 9.00
N PHE A 334 -5.23 1.30 8.72
CA PHE A 334 -5.33 -0.03 9.33
C PHE A 334 -5.16 0.00 10.85
N LEU A 335 -4.13 0.66 11.39
CA LEU A 335 -3.89 0.66 12.83
C LEU A 335 -4.94 1.40 13.63
N SER A 336 -5.60 2.41 13.06
CA SER A 336 -6.62 3.23 13.73
C SER A 336 -7.98 2.56 13.84
N SER A 337 -8.26 1.46 13.12
CA SER A 337 -9.50 0.69 13.32
C SER A 337 -9.59 0.10 14.73
N GLU A 338 -8.45 -0.13 15.39
CA GLU A 338 -8.35 -0.41 16.83
C GLU A 338 -8.52 0.89 17.64
N PRO A 339 -9.59 1.03 18.46
CA PRO A 339 -9.91 2.28 19.18
C PRO A 339 -8.78 2.85 20.04
N LYS A 340 -7.96 2.01 20.71
CA LYS A 340 -6.82 2.48 21.52
C LYS A 340 -5.76 3.17 20.67
N ASN A 341 -5.55 2.68 19.45
CA ASN A 341 -4.58 3.26 18.53
C ASN A 341 -5.12 4.55 17.90
N ALA A 342 -6.41 4.62 17.58
CA ALA A 342 -7.04 5.89 17.19
C ALA A 342 -6.86 6.99 18.25
N GLN A 343 -7.04 6.67 19.55
CA GLN A 343 -6.75 7.63 20.63
C GLN A 343 -5.27 8.04 20.68
N LYS A 344 -4.33 7.10 20.50
CA LYS A 344 -2.88 7.39 20.42
C LYS A 344 -2.57 8.32 19.24
N VAL A 345 -3.06 8.03 18.03
CA VAL A 345 -2.84 8.86 16.82
C VAL A 345 -3.31 10.29 17.03
N VAL A 346 -4.52 10.48 17.58
CA VAL A 346 -5.04 11.82 17.90
C VAL A 346 -4.22 12.53 19.00
N ALA A 347 -3.52 11.80 19.87
CA ALA A 347 -2.65 12.36 20.90
C ALA A 347 -1.27 12.82 20.38
N ILE A 348 -0.82 12.35 19.22
CA ILE A 348 0.48 12.69 18.63
C ILE A 348 0.48 14.14 18.12
N GLN A 349 1.58 14.85 18.36
CA GLN A 349 1.79 16.22 17.86
C GLN A 349 1.80 16.23 16.31
N GLU A 350 1.24 17.28 15.70
CA GLU A 350 1.15 17.44 14.23
C GLU A 350 0.33 16.36 13.48
N ALA A 351 -0.19 15.32 14.14
CA ALA A 351 -0.98 14.26 13.50
C ALA A 351 -2.22 14.81 12.78
N LEU A 352 -3.05 15.59 13.49
CA LEU A 352 -4.24 16.22 12.88
C LEU A 352 -3.84 17.29 11.84
N GLU A 353 -2.71 17.98 12.02
CA GLU A 353 -2.24 19.00 11.07
C GLU A 353 -1.92 18.37 9.71
N ARG A 354 -1.15 17.27 9.72
CA ARG A 354 -0.74 16.55 8.51
C ARG A 354 -1.90 15.80 7.85
N LEU A 355 -2.79 15.20 8.64
CA LEU A 355 -4.03 14.58 8.11
C LEU A 355 -4.97 15.62 7.48
N VAL A 356 -5.16 16.79 8.10
CA VAL A 356 -5.99 17.88 7.54
C VAL A 356 -5.37 18.49 6.28
N TYR A 357 -4.03 18.54 6.18
CA TYR A 357 -3.34 18.96 4.95
C TYR A 357 -3.62 18.01 3.78
N LEU A 358 -3.49 16.69 3.99
CA LEU A 358 -3.68 15.67 2.95
C LEU A 358 -5.15 15.44 2.51
N LEU A 359 -6.08 16.26 3.00
CA LEU A 359 -7.44 16.39 2.46
C LEU A 359 -7.55 17.51 1.40
N CYS A 360 -6.47 18.24 1.08
CA CYS A 360 -6.51 19.31 0.07
C CYS A 360 -6.72 18.76 -1.36
N GLU A 361 -7.32 19.58 -2.23
CA GLU A 361 -7.70 19.21 -3.60
C GLU A 361 -6.51 18.72 -4.45
N GLU A 362 -5.30 19.23 -4.19
CA GLU A 362 -4.07 18.80 -4.89
C GLU A 362 -3.58 17.40 -4.50
N THR A 363 -4.07 16.82 -3.41
CA THR A 363 -3.66 15.47 -2.97
C THR A 363 -4.29 14.39 -3.88
N PRO A 364 -3.56 13.34 -4.29
CA PRO A 364 -4.12 12.23 -5.07
C PRO A 364 -5.34 11.59 -4.40
N VAL A 365 -6.34 11.21 -5.20
CA VAL A 365 -7.63 10.67 -4.71
C VAL A 365 -7.43 9.42 -3.83
N ASP A 366 -6.50 8.53 -4.19
CA ASP A 366 -6.20 7.33 -3.40
C ASP A 366 -5.62 7.67 -2.00
N LEU A 367 -4.78 8.71 -1.91
CA LEU A 367 -4.23 9.19 -0.64
C LEU A 367 -5.28 9.96 0.18
N GLN A 368 -6.10 10.80 -0.47
CA GLN A 368 -7.27 11.44 0.16
C GLN A 368 -8.22 10.39 0.76
N TYR A 369 -8.47 9.29 0.05
CA TYR A 369 -9.32 8.18 0.53
C TYR A 369 -8.75 7.55 1.81
N LEU A 370 -7.46 7.18 1.83
CA LEU A 370 -6.80 6.61 3.01
C LEU A 370 -6.83 7.55 4.22
N VAL A 371 -6.70 8.86 3.98
CA VAL A 371 -6.78 9.91 5.02
C VAL A 371 -8.22 10.10 5.50
N ALA A 372 -9.22 10.06 4.61
CA ALA A 372 -10.63 10.10 4.98
C ALA A 372 -11.06 8.86 5.80
N VAL A 373 -10.63 7.65 5.39
CA VAL A 373 -10.82 6.41 6.18
C VAL A 373 -10.12 6.49 7.53
N THR A 374 -8.93 7.10 7.59
CA THR A 374 -8.29 7.42 8.87
C THR A 374 -9.20 8.31 9.72
N PHE A 375 -9.78 9.39 9.18
CA PHE A 375 -10.73 10.22 9.93
C PHE A 375 -11.99 9.46 10.38
N VAL A 376 -12.54 8.54 9.59
CA VAL A 376 -13.64 7.64 10.02
C VAL A 376 -13.22 6.89 11.28
N ASN A 377 -12.10 6.16 11.23
CA ASN A 377 -11.60 5.37 12.36
C ASN A 377 -11.29 6.25 13.60
N LEU A 378 -10.67 7.41 13.40
CA LEU A 378 -10.38 8.35 14.48
C LEU A 378 -11.65 8.94 15.11
N THR A 379 -12.72 9.14 14.34
CA THR A 379 -13.98 9.75 14.80
C THR A 379 -15.02 8.74 15.28
N ALA A 380 -14.89 7.46 14.93
CA ALA A 380 -15.65 6.36 15.54
C ALA A 380 -15.46 6.33 17.08
N VAL A 381 -14.25 6.69 17.55
CA VAL A 381 -13.94 6.83 18.98
C VAL A 381 -14.51 8.11 19.56
N LYS A 382 -15.43 7.97 20.53
CA LYS A 382 -16.16 9.08 21.15
C LYS A 382 -15.25 10.18 21.71
N GLU A 383 -14.21 9.81 22.44
CA GLU A 383 -13.31 10.73 23.14
C GLU A 383 -12.54 11.65 22.19
N ASN A 384 -12.34 11.22 20.94
CA ASN A 384 -11.61 11.98 19.94
C ASN A 384 -12.46 13.09 19.30
N ARG A 385 -13.77 12.88 19.14
CA ARG A 385 -14.68 13.69 18.29
C ARG A 385 -14.63 15.18 18.60
N ILE A 386 -14.64 15.57 19.88
CA ILE A 386 -14.61 16.98 20.28
C ILE A 386 -13.24 17.61 19.92
N LYS A 387 -12.15 16.88 20.14
CA LYS A 387 -10.79 17.37 19.81
C LYS A 387 -10.57 17.48 18.31
N ILE A 388 -11.10 16.54 17.51
CA ILE A 388 -11.01 16.54 16.05
C ILE A 388 -11.84 17.69 15.47
N ALA A 389 -13.12 17.83 15.83
CA ALA A 389 -13.97 18.92 15.33
C ALA A 389 -13.46 20.33 15.72
N ALA A 390 -12.83 20.45 16.89
CA ALA A 390 -12.22 21.71 17.32
C ALA A 390 -10.83 21.99 16.73
N PHE A 391 -10.22 21.03 16.02
CA PHE A 391 -8.91 21.25 15.39
C PHE A 391 -9.09 22.08 14.10
N PRO A 392 -8.32 23.17 13.90
CA PRO A 392 -8.55 24.12 12.79
C PRO A 392 -8.58 23.45 11.42
N LYS A 393 -9.51 23.91 10.57
CA LYS A 393 -9.75 23.42 9.20
C LYS A 393 -10.24 21.96 9.06
N THR A 394 -10.36 21.17 10.14
CA THR A 394 -10.71 19.75 9.99
C THR A 394 -12.07 19.56 9.32
N VAL A 395 -13.08 20.30 9.80
CA VAL A 395 -14.45 20.20 9.28
C VAL A 395 -14.52 20.85 7.90
N GLU A 396 -13.83 21.98 7.68
CA GLU A 396 -13.70 22.63 6.36
C GLU A 396 -13.08 21.70 5.31
N SER A 397 -12.00 21.00 5.63
CA SER A 397 -11.31 20.08 4.71
C SER A 397 -12.17 18.85 4.38
N LEU A 398 -12.83 18.25 5.37
CA LEU A 398 -13.76 17.13 5.12
C LEU A 398 -14.92 17.56 4.20
N VAL A 399 -15.51 18.74 4.43
CA VAL A 399 -16.53 19.34 3.56
C VAL A 399 -15.99 19.62 2.15
N ALA A 400 -14.74 20.04 2.01
CA ALA A 400 -14.10 20.28 0.71
C ALA A 400 -13.79 18.99 -0.07
N THR A 401 -13.60 17.85 0.61
CA THR A 401 -13.44 16.55 -0.06
C THR A 401 -14.75 15.94 -0.55
N CYS A 402 -15.89 16.35 -0.01
CA CYS A 402 -17.20 15.85 -0.43
C CYS A 402 -17.59 16.39 -1.81
N SER A 403 -17.88 15.49 -2.75
CA SER A 403 -18.37 15.83 -4.10
C SER A 403 -19.25 14.72 -4.68
N THR A 404 -20.19 15.09 -5.56
CA THR A 404 -21.06 14.15 -6.31
C THR A 404 -20.37 13.53 -7.55
N ASP A 405 -19.04 13.62 -7.66
CA ASP A 405 -18.25 12.98 -8.71
C ASP A 405 -18.06 11.48 -8.42
N ASP A 406 -18.48 10.62 -9.35
CA ASP A 406 -18.27 9.17 -9.34
C ASP A 406 -16.83 8.77 -9.01
N LEU A 407 -15.85 9.52 -9.52
CA LEU A 407 -14.42 9.24 -9.30
C LEU A 407 -13.97 9.45 -7.85
N ARG A 408 -14.77 10.16 -7.04
CA ARG A 408 -14.44 10.50 -5.65
C ARG A 408 -15.44 9.93 -4.64
N LYS A 409 -16.39 9.09 -5.07
CA LYS A 409 -17.46 8.54 -4.22
C LYS A 409 -16.95 7.92 -2.91
N ASP A 410 -15.83 7.18 -2.95
CA ASP A 410 -15.30 6.49 -1.78
C ASP A 410 -14.65 7.47 -0.79
N VAL A 411 -14.06 8.57 -1.30
CA VAL A 411 -13.60 9.71 -0.49
C VAL A 411 -14.79 10.46 0.10
N THR A 412 -15.80 10.80 -0.71
CA THR A 412 -17.02 11.49 -0.28
C THR A 412 -17.72 10.71 0.83
N LYS A 413 -17.87 9.39 0.69
CA LYS A 413 -18.44 8.51 1.71
C LYS A 413 -17.68 8.62 3.02
N ALA A 414 -16.38 8.34 3.02
CA ALA A 414 -15.57 8.35 4.24
C ALA A 414 -15.53 9.74 4.90
N ALA A 415 -15.47 10.81 4.10
CA ALA A 415 -15.53 12.17 4.62
C ALA A 415 -16.90 12.50 5.26
N THR A 416 -18.00 12.04 4.65
CA THR A 416 -19.37 12.25 5.16
C THR A 416 -19.64 11.43 6.42
N GLU A 417 -19.18 10.17 6.48
CA GLU A 417 -19.22 9.31 7.68
C GLU A 417 -18.43 9.94 8.84
N ALA A 418 -17.25 10.52 8.57
CA ALA A 418 -16.51 11.26 9.58
C ALA A 418 -17.29 12.50 10.08
N LEU A 419 -17.99 13.24 9.21
CA LEU A 419 -18.87 14.35 9.61
C LEU A 419 -20.10 13.87 10.42
N ALA A 420 -20.69 12.73 10.07
CA ALA A 420 -21.77 12.10 10.82
C ALA A 420 -21.31 11.70 12.24
N ASN A 421 -20.13 11.07 12.35
CA ASN A 421 -19.50 10.75 13.62
C ASN A 421 -19.21 12.01 14.45
N LEU A 422 -18.61 13.06 13.87
CA LEU A 422 -18.30 14.30 14.57
C LEU A 422 -19.55 15.04 15.09
N SER A 423 -20.61 15.11 14.28
CA SER A 423 -21.87 15.81 14.63
C SER A 423 -22.66 15.12 15.74
N SER A 424 -22.41 13.83 16.00
CA SER A 424 -23.10 13.09 17.05
C SER A 424 -22.85 13.66 18.47
N GLU A 425 -21.70 14.29 18.72
CA GLU A 425 -21.41 14.95 20.00
C GLU A 425 -22.09 16.32 20.11
N GLU A 426 -22.78 16.54 21.23
CA GLU A 426 -23.56 17.75 21.51
C GLU A 426 -22.75 19.05 21.34
N GLN A 427 -21.51 19.06 21.83
CA GLN A 427 -20.60 20.19 21.78
C GLN A 427 -20.19 20.59 20.35
N ASN A 428 -20.24 19.65 19.41
CA ASN A 428 -19.82 19.86 18.03
C ASN A 428 -20.94 20.43 17.15
N ARG A 429 -22.21 20.17 17.49
CA ARG A 429 -23.37 20.44 16.62
C ARG A 429 -23.47 21.91 16.19
N VAL A 430 -23.44 22.85 17.14
CA VAL A 430 -23.58 24.27 16.83
C VAL A 430 -22.33 24.84 16.12
N PRO A 431 -21.08 24.53 16.55
CA PRO A 431 -19.89 24.88 15.79
C PRO A 431 -19.89 24.36 14.34
N MET A 432 -20.20 23.08 14.12
CA MET A 432 -20.19 22.47 12.77
C MET A 432 -21.22 23.12 11.84
N ALA A 433 -22.43 23.41 12.30
CA ALA A 433 -23.43 24.10 11.50
C ALA A 433 -23.12 25.59 11.22
N ASN A 434 -22.04 26.14 11.79
CA ASN A 434 -21.49 27.45 11.41
C ASN A 434 -20.31 27.34 10.42
N VAL A 435 -19.83 26.13 10.11
CA VAL A 435 -18.74 25.92 9.15
C VAL A 435 -19.26 26.22 7.74
N PRO A 436 -18.59 27.10 6.95
CA PRO A 436 -19.04 27.46 5.62
C PRO A 436 -19.24 26.23 4.72
N LYS A 437 -20.32 26.24 3.92
CA LYS A 437 -20.74 25.16 3.02
C LYS A 437 -21.15 23.84 3.67
N LEU A 438 -20.94 23.60 4.96
CA LEU A 438 -21.21 22.28 5.55
C LEU A 438 -22.68 21.85 5.35
N LEU A 439 -23.62 22.75 5.63
CA LEU A 439 -25.05 22.44 5.46
C LEU A 439 -25.44 22.36 3.98
N ASP A 440 -24.90 23.24 3.12
CA ASP A 440 -25.12 23.20 1.66
C ASP A 440 -24.64 21.88 1.05
N THR A 441 -23.44 21.41 1.45
CA THR A 441 -22.86 20.14 1.04
C THR A 441 -23.72 18.97 1.50
N LEU A 442 -24.07 18.88 2.79
CA LEU A 442 -24.91 17.78 3.29
C LEU A 442 -26.29 17.72 2.60
N ILE A 443 -26.90 18.86 2.31
CA ILE A 443 -28.17 18.92 1.54
C ILE A 443 -27.94 18.49 0.08
N SER A 444 -26.83 18.88 -0.55
CA SER A 444 -26.51 18.44 -1.93
C SER A 444 -26.27 16.93 -2.04
N LEU A 445 -25.73 16.28 -1.00
CA LEU A 445 -25.50 14.83 -0.97
C LEU A 445 -26.78 13.99 -0.76
N LEU A 446 -27.94 14.62 -0.58
CA LEU A 446 -29.25 13.95 -0.56
C LEU A 446 -29.92 13.90 -1.95
N GLN A 447 -29.19 14.23 -3.03
CA GLN A 447 -29.72 14.16 -4.40
C GLN A 447 -29.93 12.71 -4.84
N GLU A 448 -30.99 12.45 -5.63
CA GLU A 448 -31.40 11.11 -6.11
C GLU A 448 -30.29 10.37 -6.87
N ASP A 449 -29.40 11.11 -7.54
CA ASP A 449 -28.23 10.60 -8.27
C ASP A 449 -26.99 10.37 -7.39
N THR A 450 -27.04 10.68 -6.10
CA THR A 450 -25.98 10.37 -5.13
C THR A 450 -26.14 8.96 -4.57
N TYR A 451 -25.04 8.23 -4.39
CA TYR A 451 -25.03 6.87 -3.84
C TYR A 451 -25.73 6.79 -2.46
N GLU A 452 -26.58 5.78 -2.28
CA GLU A 452 -27.38 5.50 -1.07
C GLU A 452 -26.58 5.60 0.24
N ASP A 453 -25.37 5.04 0.26
CA ASP A 453 -24.53 5.04 1.45
C ASP A 453 -23.96 6.43 1.79
N ILE A 454 -23.70 7.27 0.78
CA ILE A 454 -23.35 8.68 0.97
C ILE A 454 -24.57 9.48 1.44
N GLN A 455 -25.73 9.27 0.82
CA GLN A 455 -26.99 9.92 1.24
C GLN A 455 -27.30 9.59 2.70
N TYR A 456 -27.17 8.32 3.11
CA TYR A 456 -27.38 7.87 4.48
C TYR A 456 -26.50 8.62 5.49
N GLU A 457 -25.19 8.69 5.26
CA GLU A 457 -24.28 9.42 6.17
C GLU A 457 -24.60 10.93 6.20
N ALA A 458 -25.00 11.51 5.07
CA ALA A 458 -25.41 12.92 5.01
C ALA A 458 -26.71 13.18 5.82
N GLY A 459 -27.69 12.27 5.72
CA GLY A 459 -28.92 12.28 6.51
C GLY A 459 -28.65 12.12 8.01
N ALA A 460 -27.78 11.18 8.39
CA ALA A 460 -27.38 10.96 9.77
C ALA A 460 -26.67 12.19 10.38
N ALA A 461 -25.82 12.87 9.60
CA ALA A 461 -25.20 14.12 9.99
C ALA A 461 -26.23 15.26 10.17
N LEU A 462 -27.16 15.44 9.22
CA LEU A 462 -28.23 16.44 9.31
C LEU A 462 -29.14 16.22 10.52
N ARG A 463 -29.55 14.96 10.78
CA ARG A 463 -30.30 14.56 11.98
C ARG A 463 -29.56 14.99 13.24
N ASN A 464 -28.29 14.62 13.37
CA ASN A 464 -27.47 14.97 14.53
C ASN A 464 -27.38 16.48 14.75
N LEU A 465 -27.20 17.25 13.67
CA LEU A 465 -27.11 18.71 13.73
C LEU A 465 -28.44 19.38 14.09
N ALA A 466 -29.58 18.85 13.64
CA ALA A 466 -30.93 19.37 13.87
C ALA A 466 -31.43 19.22 15.32
N ILE A 467 -30.83 18.31 16.11
CA ILE A 467 -31.11 18.18 17.55
C ILE A 467 -30.92 19.53 18.25
N ALA A 468 -29.86 20.27 17.92
CA ALA A 468 -29.60 21.61 18.46
C ALA A 468 -30.58 22.64 17.86
N GLU A 469 -31.29 23.37 18.71
CA GLU A 469 -32.35 24.30 18.29
C GLU A 469 -31.81 25.45 17.42
N GLU A 470 -30.60 25.93 17.75
CA GLU A 470 -29.88 27.00 17.06
C GLU A 470 -29.49 26.65 15.61
N ASN A 471 -29.53 25.36 15.25
CA ASN A 471 -29.19 24.89 13.90
C ASN A 471 -30.41 24.72 13.00
N ARG A 472 -31.61 24.50 13.57
CA ARG A 472 -32.83 24.18 12.82
C ARG A 472 -33.18 25.26 11.79
N VAL A 473 -33.08 26.53 12.20
CA VAL A 473 -33.31 27.67 11.30
C VAL A 473 -32.29 27.68 10.16
N LYS A 474 -31.00 27.47 10.46
CA LYS A 474 -29.92 27.47 9.44
C LYS A 474 -30.11 26.36 8.41
N ILE A 475 -30.42 25.14 8.87
CA ILE A 475 -30.70 23.99 8.00
C ILE A 475 -31.87 24.30 7.06
N ALA A 476 -32.95 24.88 7.58
CA ALA A 476 -34.12 25.27 6.78
C ALA A 476 -33.92 26.54 5.93
N GLU A 477 -32.84 27.30 6.13
CA GLU A 477 -32.48 28.48 5.33
C GLU A 477 -31.50 28.16 4.19
N VAL A 478 -30.89 26.97 4.17
CA VAL A 478 -30.16 26.47 3.01
C VAL A 478 -31.11 26.38 1.80
N PRO A 479 -30.71 26.83 0.60
CA PRO A 479 -31.53 26.73 -0.60
C PRO A 479 -32.00 25.31 -0.87
N ASP A 480 -33.29 25.17 -1.23
CA ASP A 480 -33.96 23.91 -1.59
C ASP A 480 -33.87 22.80 -0.54
N ALA A 481 -33.46 23.10 0.70
CA ALA A 481 -33.22 22.09 1.74
C ALA A 481 -34.49 21.41 2.24
N LEU A 482 -35.59 22.14 2.39
CA LEU A 482 -36.86 21.54 2.82
C LEU A 482 -37.47 20.69 1.70
N GLU A 483 -37.33 21.15 0.47
CA GLU A 483 -37.74 20.48 -0.75
C GLU A 483 -36.96 19.16 -0.92
N ARG A 484 -35.64 19.19 -0.77
CA ARG A 484 -34.74 18.02 -0.79
C ARG A 484 -35.08 16.99 0.30
N LEU A 485 -35.35 17.43 1.53
CA LEU A 485 -35.79 16.53 2.61
C LEU A 485 -37.16 15.89 2.30
N VAL A 486 -38.10 16.63 1.68
CA VAL A 486 -39.39 16.09 1.25
C VAL A 486 -39.25 15.13 0.07
N GLU A 487 -38.34 15.38 -0.88
CA GLU A 487 -38.02 14.48 -1.99
C GLU A 487 -37.57 13.11 -1.46
N VAL A 488 -36.61 13.06 -0.52
CA VAL A 488 -36.16 11.81 0.11
C VAL A 488 -37.30 11.08 0.84
N LEU A 489 -38.18 11.79 1.55
CA LEU A 489 -39.36 11.19 2.20
C LEU A 489 -40.42 10.69 1.20
N ALA A 490 -40.46 11.26 -0.01
CA ALA A 490 -41.39 10.89 -1.06
C ALA A 490 -40.94 9.67 -1.87
N ASP A 491 -39.66 9.26 -1.74
CA ASP A 491 -39.10 8.16 -2.51
C ASP A 491 -39.73 6.80 -2.15
N ASP A 492 -40.07 6.02 -3.17
CA ASP A 492 -40.72 4.72 -3.07
C ASP A 492 -39.72 3.54 -3.09
N ASP A 493 -38.41 3.79 -3.08
CA ASP A 493 -37.40 2.73 -2.88
C ASP A 493 -37.28 2.33 -1.40
N ASP A 494 -37.66 1.08 -1.09
CA ASP A 494 -37.55 0.46 0.24
C ASP A 494 -36.10 0.46 0.78
N ALA A 495 -35.07 0.54 -0.08
CA ALA A 495 -33.68 0.65 0.36
C ALA A 495 -33.43 1.95 1.16
N LEU A 496 -34.13 3.03 0.83
CA LEU A 496 -33.93 4.33 1.47
C LEU A 496 -34.61 4.46 2.84
N GLU A 497 -35.34 3.47 3.35
CA GLU A 497 -36.11 3.61 4.59
C GLU A 497 -35.27 4.04 5.80
N LYS A 498 -34.02 3.55 5.89
CA LYS A 498 -33.07 3.94 6.95
C LYS A 498 -32.70 5.43 6.87
N LEU A 499 -32.49 5.94 5.66
CA LEU A 499 -32.27 7.37 5.40
C LEU A 499 -33.56 8.17 5.66
N GLN A 500 -34.71 7.65 5.24
CA GLN A 500 -36.02 8.28 5.45
C GLN A 500 -36.37 8.41 6.93
N ALA A 501 -35.95 7.47 7.79
CA ALA A 501 -36.08 7.59 9.24
C ALA A 501 -35.29 8.80 9.78
N ASP A 502 -34.03 8.97 9.35
CA ASP A 502 -33.16 10.08 9.75
C ASP A 502 -33.65 11.43 9.21
N VAL A 503 -34.15 11.46 7.97
CA VAL A 503 -34.76 12.64 7.34
C VAL A 503 -36.11 12.98 7.97
N ALA A 504 -36.91 11.99 8.38
CA ALA A 504 -38.16 12.22 9.11
C ALA A 504 -37.89 12.78 10.50
N GLU A 505 -36.90 12.25 11.24
CA GLU A 505 -36.52 12.81 12.54
C GLU A 505 -35.95 14.24 12.38
N THR A 506 -35.13 14.49 11.36
CA THR A 506 -34.68 15.83 10.97
C THR A 506 -35.88 16.76 10.75
N SER A 507 -36.85 16.32 9.94
CA SER A 507 -38.06 17.07 9.61
C SER A 507 -38.93 17.35 10.86
N ALA A 508 -38.96 16.44 11.84
CA ALA A 508 -39.61 16.66 13.12
C ALA A 508 -38.91 17.76 13.93
N TYR A 509 -37.58 17.72 14.06
CA TYR A 509 -36.82 18.79 14.70
C TYR A 509 -37.06 20.14 14.01
N LEU A 510 -36.96 20.21 12.68
CA LEU A 510 -37.22 21.45 11.93
C LEU A 510 -38.66 21.97 12.13
N SER A 511 -39.65 21.08 12.08
CA SER A 511 -41.08 21.43 12.22
C SER A 511 -41.50 21.83 13.63
N SER A 512 -40.65 21.62 14.64
CA SER A 512 -40.87 22.20 15.98
C SER A 512 -40.92 23.75 15.97
N ILE A 513 -40.38 24.38 14.92
CA ILE A 513 -40.45 25.83 14.69
C ILE A 513 -41.65 26.14 13.77
N PRO A 514 -42.68 26.88 14.22
CA PRO A 514 -43.92 27.07 13.47
C PRO A 514 -43.77 27.65 12.05
N SER A 515 -42.80 28.56 11.84
CA SER A 515 -42.54 29.14 10.51
C SER A 515 -41.92 28.14 9.53
N ILE A 516 -41.15 27.17 10.01
CA ILE A 516 -40.60 26.08 9.19
C ILE A 516 -41.68 25.03 8.95
N SER A 517 -42.48 24.71 9.98
CA SER A 517 -43.65 23.83 9.87
C SER A 517 -44.64 24.25 8.79
N LEU A 518 -44.89 25.56 8.63
CA LEU A 518 -45.72 26.13 7.55
C LEU A 518 -45.06 26.02 6.16
N ARG A 519 -43.73 26.08 6.08
CA ARG A 519 -43.00 25.91 4.82
C ARG A 519 -43.04 24.44 4.39
N VAL A 520 -42.68 23.51 5.27
CA VAL A 520 -42.68 22.06 5.01
C VAL A 520 -44.06 21.58 4.54
N SER A 521 -45.15 21.97 5.23
CA SER A 521 -46.51 21.56 4.84
C SER A 521 -46.98 22.12 3.50
N SER A 522 -46.39 23.23 3.04
CA SER A 522 -46.70 23.86 1.74
C SER A 522 -45.99 23.21 0.56
N ILE A 523 -44.96 22.38 0.81
CA ILE A 523 -44.25 21.64 -0.23
C ILE A 523 -45.16 20.52 -0.76
N PRO A 524 -45.30 20.37 -2.09
CA PRO A 524 -46.08 19.27 -2.67
C PRO A 524 -45.68 17.91 -2.09
N ASN A 525 -46.69 17.06 -1.86
CA ASN A 525 -46.55 15.71 -1.33
C ASN A 525 -46.00 15.57 0.10
N ALA A 526 -45.43 16.59 0.76
CA ALA A 526 -44.82 16.47 2.10
C ALA A 526 -45.71 15.75 3.15
N ILE A 527 -46.99 16.14 3.24
CA ILE A 527 -47.97 15.49 4.12
C ILE A 527 -48.27 14.05 3.65
N GLY A 528 -48.36 13.82 2.34
CA GLY A 528 -48.63 12.49 1.76
C GLY A 528 -47.50 11.50 2.01
N SER A 529 -46.25 11.93 1.82
CA SER A 529 -45.03 11.16 2.09
C SER A 529 -44.98 10.70 3.55
N LEU A 530 -45.25 11.59 4.51
CA LEU A 530 -45.33 11.22 5.93
C LEU A 530 -46.48 10.25 6.24
N VAL A 531 -47.62 10.36 5.54
CA VAL A 531 -48.76 9.42 5.70
C VAL A 531 -48.45 8.04 5.14
N ARG A 532 -47.70 7.97 4.03
CA ARG A 532 -47.17 6.73 3.44
C ARG A 532 -46.19 6.06 4.40
N LEU A 533 -45.18 6.79 4.89
CA LEU A 533 -44.17 6.26 5.83
C LEU A 533 -44.75 5.87 7.20
N MET A 534 -45.76 6.59 7.70
CA MET A 534 -46.57 6.18 8.86
C MET A 534 -47.30 4.84 8.64
N SER A 535 -47.37 4.36 7.40
CA SER A 535 -47.99 3.10 7.00
C SER A 535 -46.99 2.09 6.43
N SER A 536 -45.68 2.36 6.49
CA SER A 536 -44.68 1.34 6.11
C SER A 536 -44.86 0.11 7.00
N ASP A 537 -44.85 -1.06 6.36
CA ASP A 537 -44.91 -2.37 7.02
C ASP A 537 -43.54 -2.80 7.58
N VAL A 538 -42.45 -2.12 7.22
CA VAL A 538 -41.12 -2.43 7.73
C VAL A 538 -40.96 -1.94 9.17
N GLU A 539 -40.46 -2.82 10.03
CA GLU A 539 -40.22 -2.56 11.44
C GLU A 539 -38.75 -2.22 11.75
N GLU A 540 -37.87 -2.36 10.75
CA GLU A 540 -36.48 -1.94 10.82
C GLU A 540 -36.38 -0.40 10.78
N PHE A 541 -35.37 0.16 11.45
CA PHE A 541 -35.06 1.60 11.47
C PHE A 541 -36.09 2.59 12.05
N ASP A 542 -37.21 2.11 12.63
CA ASP A 542 -38.20 2.97 13.33
C ASP A 542 -38.86 4.06 12.45
N VAL A 543 -38.78 3.95 11.11
CA VAL A 543 -39.23 4.96 10.13
C VAL A 543 -40.67 5.42 10.37
N ARG A 544 -41.57 4.48 10.68
CA ARG A 544 -42.98 4.70 11.04
C ARG A 544 -43.15 5.65 12.24
N ASN A 545 -42.31 5.50 13.26
CA ASN A 545 -42.34 6.31 14.47
C ASN A 545 -41.79 7.73 14.19
N GLN A 546 -40.75 7.85 13.38
CA GLN A 546 -40.18 9.16 13.02
C GLN A 546 -41.10 9.95 12.07
N ALA A 547 -41.75 9.27 11.12
CA ALA A 547 -42.78 9.87 10.27
C ALA A 547 -43.97 10.40 11.10
N LEU A 548 -44.43 9.62 12.10
CA LEU A 548 -45.46 10.07 13.04
C LEU A 548 -45.00 11.27 13.88
N ASN A 549 -43.73 11.31 14.29
CA ASN A 549 -43.17 12.45 15.02
C ASN A 549 -43.19 13.72 14.17
N ALA A 550 -42.69 13.66 12.93
CA ALA A 550 -42.73 14.80 12.00
C ALA A 550 -44.16 15.25 11.71
N PHE A 551 -45.06 14.31 11.44
CA PHE A 551 -46.48 14.59 11.20
C PHE A 551 -47.15 15.26 12.43
N ALA A 552 -46.83 14.81 13.64
CA ALA A 552 -47.34 15.40 14.88
C ALA A 552 -46.81 16.81 15.13
N GLU A 553 -45.54 17.09 14.84
CA GLU A 553 -44.98 18.45 14.92
C GLU A 553 -45.66 19.39 13.91
N LEU A 554 -45.85 18.95 12.66
CA LEU A 554 -46.58 19.69 11.65
C LEU A 554 -48.03 19.99 12.08
N ALA A 555 -48.69 19.05 12.76
CA ALA A 555 -50.09 19.18 13.20
C ALA A 555 -50.30 20.20 14.33
N LYS A 556 -49.23 20.69 14.99
CA LYS A 556 -49.35 21.73 16.03
C LYS A 556 -49.75 23.10 15.48
N VAL A 557 -49.58 23.33 14.18
CA VAL A 557 -49.96 24.57 13.48
C VAL A 557 -51.36 24.42 12.89
N GLU A 558 -52.26 25.35 13.18
CA GLU A 558 -53.69 25.24 12.80
C GLU A 558 -53.90 25.21 11.28
N GLU A 559 -53.13 26.00 10.52
CA GLU A 559 -53.17 26.03 9.06
C GLU A 559 -52.77 24.68 8.44
N ASN A 560 -51.82 23.97 9.06
CA ASN A 560 -51.39 22.65 8.61
C ASN A 560 -52.48 21.59 8.85
N GLN A 561 -53.24 21.70 9.95
CA GLN A 561 -54.33 20.78 10.25
C GLN A 561 -55.39 20.79 9.14
N ILE A 562 -55.67 21.96 8.54
CA ILE A 562 -56.59 22.11 7.42
C ILE A 562 -56.09 21.32 6.20
N LEU A 563 -54.80 21.45 5.86
CA LEU A 563 -54.20 20.68 4.75
C LEU A 563 -54.24 19.17 5.04
N MET A 564 -53.91 18.76 6.27
CA MET A 564 -53.90 17.35 6.69
C MET A 564 -55.27 16.68 6.53
N VAL A 565 -56.36 17.32 6.94
CA VAL A 565 -57.71 16.73 6.82
C VAL A 565 -58.23 16.62 5.39
N THR A 566 -57.54 17.22 4.40
CA THR A 566 -57.87 17.00 2.97
C THR A 566 -57.32 15.69 2.41
N ASN A 567 -56.31 15.08 3.06
CA ASN A 567 -55.83 13.76 2.71
C ASN A 567 -56.76 12.70 3.37
N PRO A 568 -57.42 11.83 2.59
CA PRO A 568 -58.44 10.90 3.12
C PRO A 568 -57.85 9.83 4.06
N ASP A 569 -56.59 9.47 3.87
CA ASP A 569 -55.97 8.31 4.54
C ASP A 569 -55.41 8.68 5.92
N VAL A 570 -55.23 9.99 6.21
CA VAL A 570 -54.67 10.52 7.46
C VAL A 570 -55.38 9.99 8.70
N LEU A 571 -56.71 10.10 8.77
CA LEU A 571 -57.45 9.69 9.97
C LEU A 571 -57.49 8.16 10.12
N GLU A 572 -57.57 7.42 9.01
CA GLU A 572 -57.55 5.96 9.06
C GLU A 572 -56.19 5.45 9.56
N ASN A 573 -55.09 5.99 9.03
CA ASN A 573 -53.74 5.56 9.40
C ASN A 573 -53.37 5.97 10.83
N LEU A 574 -53.72 7.19 11.27
CA LEU A 574 -53.57 7.59 12.68
C LEU A 574 -54.43 6.72 13.62
N HIS A 575 -55.63 6.30 13.19
CA HIS A 575 -56.43 5.38 14.01
C HIS A 575 -55.78 3.99 14.10
N LYS A 576 -55.33 3.40 12.98
CA LYS A 576 -54.57 2.14 12.95
C LYS A 576 -53.36 2.20 13.88
N LEU A 577 -52.55 3.25 13.78
CA LEU A 577 -51.40 3.47 14.66
C LEU A 577 -51.78 3.60 16.13
N SER A 578 -52.88 4.28 16.47
CA SER A 578 -53.33 4.45 17.86
C SER A 578 -53.70 3.14 18.57
N ILE A 579 -54.04 2.09 17.81
CA ILE A 579 -54.44 0.77 18.33
C ILE A 579 -53.44 -0.36 18.01
N SER A 580 -52.40 -0.09 17.24
CA SER A 580 -51.41 -1.09 16.84
C SER A 580 -50.51 -1.50 18.00
N ASP A 581 -50.36 -2.80 18.23
CA ASP A 581 -49.41 -3.34 19.22
C ASP A 581 -47.96 -3.35 18.71
N ASN A 582 -47.74 -3.06 17.41
CA ASN A 582 -46.41 -3.03 16.77
C ASN A 582 -45.77 -1.62 16.79
N VAL A 583 -46.22 -0.72 17.68
CA VAL A 583 -45.61 0.60 17.92
C VAL A 583 -45.57 0.92 19.41
N SER A 584 -44.66 1.80 19.83
CA SER A 584 -44.48 2.13 21.25
C SER A 584 -45.75 2.72 21.87
N GLU A 585 -45.92 2.59 23.19
CA GLU A 585 -47.04 3.20 23.91
C GLU A 585 -47.09 4.73 23.75
N SER A 586 -45.91 5.38 23.68
CA SER A 586 -45.77 6.80 23.37
C SER A 586 -46.27 7.13 21.95
N SER A 587 -45.92 6.30 20.97
CA SER A 587 -46.37 6.43 19.58
C SER A 587 -47.88 6.28 19.46
N ARG A 588 -48.47 5.26 20.13
CA ARG A 588 -49.93 5.09 20.20
C ARG A 588 -50.63 6.31 20.77
N HIS A 589 -50.12 6.85 21.88
CA HIS A 589 -50.68 8.03 22.53
C HIS A 589 -50.63 9.26 21.62
N ARG A 590 -49.48 9.49 20.97
CA ARG A 590 -49.28 10.58 19.99
C ARG A 590 -50.20 10.45 18.78
N ALA A 591 -50.34 9.24 18.22
CA ALA A 591 -51.28 8.98 17.13
C ALA A 591 -52.74 9.24 17.55
N ALA A 592 -53.14 8.83 18.76
CA ALA A 592 -54.47 9.10 19.31
C ALA A 592 -54.73 10.60 19.54
N GLU A 593 -53.73 11.35 20.02
CA GLU A 593 -53.80 12.80 20.23
C GLU A 593 -54.00 13.55 18.90
N VAL A 594 -53.14 13.28 17.90
CA VAL A 594 -53.23 13.90 16.57
C VAL A 594 -54.53 13.49 15.86
N HIS A 595 -54.95 12.22 15.96
CA HIS A 595 -56.24 11.76 15.45
C HIS A 595 -57.41 12.55 16.08
N ALA A 596 -57.40 12.76 17.40
CA ALA A 596 -58.44 13.50 18.11
C ALA A 596 -58.43 15.01 17.82
N LEU A 597 -57.26 15.58 17.48
CA LEU A 597 -57.11 16.95 17.01
C LEU A 597 -57.72 17.11 15.60
N LEU A 598 -57.23 16.36 14.63
CA LEU A 598 -57.69 16.42 13.23
C LEU A 598 -59.16 16.01 13.07
N SER A 599 -59.65 15.07 13.88
CA SER A 599 -61.08 14.69 13.94
C SER A 599 -62.01 15.81 14.44
N LYS A 600 -61.49 16.87 15.08
CA LYS A 600 -62.27 18.08 15.40
C LYS A 600 -62.27 19.02 14.22
N VAL A 601 -61.11 19.23 13.60
CA VAL A 601 -60.95 20.11 12.42
C VAL A 601 -61.82 19.64 11.26
N GLN A 602 -61.84 18.34 10.94
CA GLN A 602 -62.69 17.79 9.87
C GLN A 602 -64.21 17.95 10.10
N LYS A 603 -64.64 18.27 11.33
CA LYS A 603 -66.06 18.47 11.69
C LYS A 603 -66.49 19.94 11.66
N HIS A 604 -65.56 20.86 11.43
CA HIS A 604 -65.77 22.30 11.43
C HIS A 604 -65.57 22.91 10.04
#